data_AF-A0A6B3LXE7-F1
#
_entry.id   AF-A0A6B3LXE7-F1
#
_cell.length_a   1.000
_cell.length_b   1.000
_cell.length_c   1.000
_cell.angle_alpha   90.00
_cell.angle_beta   90.00
_cell.angle_gamma   90.00
#
_symmetry.space_group_name_H-M   'P 1'
#
loop_
_entity.id
_entity.type
_entity.pdbx_description
1 polymer ?
#
loop_
_entity_poly.entity_id
_entity_poly.type
_entity_poly.pdbx_seq_one_letter_code
_entity_poly.pdbx_strand_id
1 'polypeptide(L)'
;METNPQTEQQFKGRGLPNVNERYLQLELVPALKLNYNAVTKLFEAIWQRPVSNQEYRQLVRYTGLCIAILRAEYILFDFTKLGVPSAEVQKSTTEFLKQALQNITFKRSAQVLATNNSQLHVHNYITQDNTELLPDVQVFGSYTEAKTWLTETIAADCTSNDIQIPLHSSLKALRKIAAATPELAVAVKTPEPAKEIRCSTDFMEVTVNPQQSLICLRWTRKVQSRELRYGVLKACRALIEHEAKLGLVNNQRMGILTLQDQTWLAQKFAELLSRSKLQYLAVVSSPDVMQQLASETVNERIRRSYDSHVSEYFLSETEALDWLTISSSQN
;
A
#
# COMPACT_ATOMS: atom_id res chain seq x y z
N MET A 1 18.52 -39.02 63.11
CA MET A 1 17.87 -38.88 61.80
C MET A 1 17.86 -37.40 61.47
N GLU A 2 18.92 -36.93 60.81
CA GLU A 2 19.05 -35.55 60.34
C GLU A 2 18.87 -35.56 58.82
N THR A 3 17.89 -34.80 58.33
CA THR A 3 17.59 -34.63 56.90
C THR A 3 18.36 -33.43 56.36
N ASN A 4 19.14 -33.67 55.30
CA ASN A 4 20.10 -32.75 54.68
C ASN A 4 19.41 -31.75 53.72
N PRO A 5 19.53 -30.41 53.91
CA PRO A 5 18.80 -29.39 53.14
C PRO A 5 19.53 -28.86 51.89
N GLN A 6 20.39 -29.65 51.23
CA GLN A 6 21.32 -29.12 50.19
C GLN A 6 20.89 -29.28 48.72
N THR A 7 19.61 -29.47 48.36
CA THR A 7 19.24 -29.71 46.94
C THR A 7 18.28 -28.69 46.31
N GLU A 8 18.22 -27.46 46.82
CA GLU A 8 17.27 -26.44 46.31
C GLU A 8 17.89 -25.17 45.69
N GLN A 9 19.19 -25.16 45.41
CA GLN A 9 19.87 -24.03 44.77
C GLN A 9 20.60 -24.42 43.49
N GLN A 10 19.88 -24.67 42.38
CA GLN A 10 20.52 -24.69 41.06
C GLN A 10 19.64 -24.31 39.84
N PHE A 11 18.44 -23.75 40.03
CA PHE A 11 17.56 -23.30 38.93
C PHE A 11 17.25 -21.79 38.92
N LYS A 12 18.20 -20.94 39.34
CA LYS A 12 18.11 -19.48 39.15
C LYS A 12 19.26 -19.02 38.23
N GLY A 13 18.98 -18.74 36.96
CA GLY A 13 20.00 -18.08 36.13
C GLY A 13 19.92 -18.17 34.61
N ARG A 14 18.80 -18.57 33.99
CA ARG A 14 18.59 -18.27 32.56
C ARG A 14 17.38 -17.35 32.44
N GLY A 15 17.64 -16.05 32.54
CA GLY A 15 16.64 -15.03 32.18
C GLY A 15 16.19 -15.29 30.75
N LEU A 16 14.91 -15.64 30.59
CA LEU A 16 14.32 -15.75 29.26
C LEU A 16 14.51 -14.40 28.57
N PRO A 17 15.02 -14.37 27.33
CA PRO A 17 15.22 -13.12 26.61
C PRO A 17 13.89 -12.36 26.56
N ASN A 18 13.97 -11.06 26.88
CA ASN A 18 12.83 -10.17 26.92
C ASN A 18 12.08 -10.28 25.58
N VAL A 19 10.82 -10.69 25.62
CA VAL A 19 9.99 -10.93 24.43
C VAL A 19 10.01 -9.71 23.49
N ASN A 20 10.18 -8.51 24.03
CA ASN A 20 10.29 -7.26 23.26
C ASN A 20 11.55 -7.14 22.38
N GLU A 21 12.69 -7.71 22.76
CA GLU A 21 13.93 -7.61 21.94
C GLU A 21 13.83 -8.46 20.66
N ARG A 22 13.12 -9.60 20.70
CA ARG A 22 12.88 -10.41 19.51
C ARG A 22 11.97 -9.73 18.49
N TYR A 23 11.01 -8.91 18.94
CA TYR A 23 10.15 -8.15 18.04
C TYR A 23 10.91 -7.03 17.31
N LEU A 24 11.83 -6.35 17.98
CA LEU A 24 12.63 -5.27 17.38
C LEU A 24 13.60 -5.78 16.30
N GLN A 25 14.17 -6.98 16.45
CA GLN A 25 15.04 -7.56 15.41
C GLN A 25 14.26 -8.01 14.16
N LEU A 26 12.97 -8.35 14.30
CA LEU A 26 12.11 -8.75 13.17
C LEU A 26 11.68 -7.57 12.28
N GLU A 27 11.75 -6.33 12.76
CA GLU A 27 11.36 -5.14 11.98
C GLU A 27 12.33 -4.84 10.81
N LEU A 28 13.57 -5.34 10.87
CA LEU A 28 14.57 -5.13 9.81
C LEU A 28 14.35 -6.04 8.59
N VAL A 29 13.66 -7.17 8.76
CA VAL A 29 13.38 -8.08 7.65
C VAL A 29 12.10 -7.61 6.93
N PRO A 30 12.15 -7.31 5.62
CA PRO A 30 10.97 -6.90 4.88
C PRO A 30 9.91 -8.00 4.95
N ALA A 31 8.66 -7.63 5.23
CA ALA A 31 7.56 -8.58 5.40
C ALA A 31 7.34 -9.50 4.20
N LEU A 32 7.65 -9.01 3.00
CA LEU A 32 7.34 -9.66 1.73
C LEU A 32 8.50 -9.47 0.76
N LYS A 33 8.94 -10.57 0.13
CA LYS A 33 9.86 -10.55 -1.00
C LYS A 33 9.06 -10.77 -2.28
N LEU A 34 9.26 -9.89 -3.25
CA LEU A 34 8.62 -9.98 -4.56
C LEU A 34 9.69 -10.18 -5.64
N ASN A 35 9.52 -11.20 -6.49
CA ASN A 35 10.33 -11.41 -7.67
C ASN A 35 9.44 -11.53 -8.91
N TYR A 36 9.96 -11.13 -10.05
CA TYR A 36 9.31 -11.34 -11.34
C TYR A 36 10.33 -11.76 -12.39
N ASN A 37 10.04 -12.84 -13.10
CA ASN A 37 10.81 -13.28 -14.25
C ASN A 37 10.06 -12.90 -15.52
N ALA A 38 10.65 -11.99 -16.30
CA ALA A 38 10.00 -11.42 -17.47
C ALA A 38 9.85 -12.41 -18.64
N VAL A 39 10.73 -13.41 -18.72
CA VAL A 39 10.72 -14.42 -19.80
C VAL A 39 9.63 -15.45 -19.55
N THR A 40 9.54 -15.96 -18.33
CA THR A 40 8.55 -16.98 -17.95
C THR A 40 7.22 -16.36 -17.52
N LYS A 41 7.17 -15.03 -17.35
CA LYS A 41 6.05 -14.29 -16.73
C LYS A 41 5.63 -14.85 -15.37
N LEU A 42 6.61 -15.42 -14.65
CA LEU A 42 6.43 -15.96 -13.30
C LEU A 42 6.59 -14.83 -12.28
N PHE A 43 5.57 -14.65 -11.45
CA PHE A 43 5.58 -13.73 -10.31
C PHE A 43 5.62 -14.51 -9.00
N GLU A 44 6.54 -14.15 -8.12
CA GLU A 44 6.72 -14.79 -6.82
C GLU A 44 6.48 -13.79 -5.69
N ALA A 45 5.60 -14.14 -4.75
CA ALA A 45 5.35 -13.38 -3.52
C ALA A 45 5.60 -14.27 -2.30
N ILE A 46 6.68 -13.99 -1.58
CA ILE A 46 7.18 -14.82 -0.49
C ILE A 46 7.17 -14.03 0.83
N TRP A 47 6.29 -14.39 1.75
CA TRP A 47 6.23 -13.75 3.06
C TRP A 47 7.42 -14.19 3.92
N GLN A 48 8.09 -13.23 4.55
CA GLN A 48 9.30 -13.48 5.33
C GLN A 48 9.06 -13.49 6.84
N ARG A 49 7.95 -12.89 7.29
CA ARG A 49 7.53 -12.85 8.69
C ARG A 49 6.01 -12.69 8.81
N PRO A 50 5.46 -12.96 10.01
CA PRO A 50 4.08 -12.60 10.31
C PRO A 50 3.87 -11.08 10.18
N VAL A 51 2.67 -10.71 9.78
CA VAL A 51 2.26 -9.31 9.57
C VAL A 51 0.95 -9.03 10.27
N SER A 52 0.72 -7.75 10.61
CA SER A 52 -0.60 -7.33 11.09
C SER A 52 -1.66 -7.42 9.99
N ASN A 53 -2.94 -7.50 10.36
CA ASN A 53 -4.06 -7.46 9.40
C ASN A 53 -4.02 -6.23 8.47
N GLN A 54 -3.55 -5.08 8.96
CA GLN A 54 -3.43 -3.87 8.15
C GLN A 54 -2.29 -3.99 7.13
N GLU A 55 -1.12 -4.43 7.59
CA GLU A 55 0.06 -4.64 6.73
C GLU A 55 -0.25 -5.70 5.67
N TYR A 56 -0.91 -6.80 6.03
CA TYR A 56 -1.38 -7.83 5.08
C TYR A 56 -2.23 -7.22 3.95
N ARG A 57 -3.28 -6.46 4.28
CA ARG A 57 -4.14 -5.83 3.26
C ARG A 57 -3.36 -4.92 2.32
N GLN A 58 -2.40 -4.16 2.86
CA GLN A 58 -1.57 -3.27 2.04
C GLN A 58 -0.66 -4.06 1.10
N LEU A 59 -0.01 -5.11 1.62
CA LEU A 59 0.89 -5.96 0.86
C LEU A 59 0.15 -6.74 -0.22
N VAL A 60 -1.02 -7.33 0.07
CA VAL A 60 -1.78 -8.03 -0.97
C VAL A 60 -2.30 -7.10 -2.04
N ARG A 61 -2.74 -5.87 -1.67
CA ARG A 61 -3.12 -4.85 -2.67
C ARG A 61 -1.96 -4.49 -3.58
N TYR A 62 -0.77 -4.29 -3.01
CA TYR A 62 0.43 -4.00 -3.77
C TYR A 62 0.81 -5.18 -4.68
N THR A 63 0.76 -6.41 -4.18
CA THR A 63 0.99 -7.62 -4.96
C THR A 63 0.03 -7.74 -6.15
N GLY A 64 -1.27 -7.55 -5.94
CA GLY A 64 -2.27 -7.57 -7.02
C GLY A 64 -1.98 -6.52 -8.09
N LEU A 65 -1.56 -5.31 -7.70
CA LEU A 65 -1.14 -4.26 -8.64
C LEU A 65 0.12 -4.66 -9.43
N CYS A 66 1.12 -5.27 -8.78
CA CYS A 66 2.32 -5.75 -9.45
C CYS A 66 1.98 -6.81 -10.50
N ILE A 67 1.16 -7.81 -10.12
CA ILE A 67 0.69 -8.87 -11.02
C ILE A 67 -0.01 -8.26 -12.25
N ALA A 68 -0.90 -7.29 -12.03
CA ALA A 68 -1.63 -6.60 -13.10
C ALA A 68 -0.72 -5.80 -14.03
N ILE A 69 0.20 -5.02 -13.49
CA ILE A 69 1.10 -4.17 -14.28
C ILE A 69 2.10 -5.01 -15.07
N LEU A 70 2.64 -6.07 -14.46
CA LEU A 70 3.63 -6.94 -15.07
C LEU A 70 3.00 -8.00 -15.98
N ARG A 71 1.67 -8.15 -15.95
CA ARG A 71 0.91 -9.16 -16.70
C ARG A 71 1.45 -10.57 -16.45
N ALA A 72 1.67 -10.90 -15.18
CA ALA A 72 2.14 -12.22 -14.80
C ALA A 72 1.10 -13.30 -15.14
N GLU A 73 1.54 -14.38 -15.77
CA GLU A 73 0.68 -15.51 -16.18
C GLU A 73 0.76 -16.67 -15.18
N TYR A 74 1.89 -16.79 -14.49
CA TYR A 74 2.17 -17.81 -13.48
C TYR A 74 2.44 -17.12 -12.15
N ILE A 75 1.79 -17.58 -11.08
CA ILE A 75 1.95 -16.96 -9.76
C ILE A 75 2.32 -18.00 -8.71
N LEU A 76 3.38 -17.73 -7.94
CA LEU A 76 3.74 -18.47 -6.74
C LEU A 76 3.53 -17.59 -5.51
N PHE A 77 2.64 -18.00 -4.61
CA PHE A 77 2.48 -17.41 -3.29
C PHE A 77 3.05 -18.34 -2.22
N ASP A 78 3.96 -17.83 -1.38
CA ASP A 78 4.50 -18.58 -0.24
C ASP A 78 4.08 -17.95 1.08
N PHE A 79 3.07 -18.55 1.70
CA PHE A 79 2.44 -18.10 2.94
C PHE A 79 3.01 -18.78 4.19
N THR A 80 4.07 -19.58 4.07
CA THR A 80 4.63 -20.39 5.17
C THR A 80 4.96 -19.54 6.40
N LYS A 81 5.32 -18.26 6.23
CA LYS A 81 5.65 -17.33 7.32
C LYS A 81 4.62 -16.21 7.56
N LEU A 82 3.50 -16.16 6.84
CA LEU A 82 2.54 -15.03 6.88
C LEU A 82 1.81 -14.86 8.24
N GLY A 83 1.72 -15.93 9.04
CA GLY A 83 0.76 -15.98 10.15
C GLY A 83 -0.68 -16.22 9.63
N VAL A 84 -1.68 -16.06 10.50
CA VAL A 84 -3.10 -16.26 10.13
C VAL A 84 -3.83 -14.92 10.18
N PRO A 85 -4.16 -14.30 9.03
CA PRO A 85 -4.99 -13.10 9.00
C PRO A 85 -6.40 -13.39 9.55
N SER A 86 -7.14 -12.37 10.00
CA SER A 86 -8.54 -12.59 10.41
C SER A 86 -9.44 -12.97 9.23
N ALA A 87 -10.53 -13.69 9.49
CA ALA A 87 -11.49 -14.11 8.45
C ALA A 87 -12.06 -12.92 7.65
N GLU A 88 -12.38 -11.81 8.33
CA GLU A 88 -12.83 -10.56 7.68
C GLU A 88 -11.79 -10.02 6.70
N VAL A 89 -10.52 -10.02 7.10
CA VAL A 89 -9.41 -9.54 6.28
C VAL A 89 -9.18 -10.43 5.08
N GLN A 90 -9.28 -11.75 5.26
CA GLN A 90 -9.19 -12.72 4.16
C GLN A 90 -10.29 -12.48 3.14
N LYS A 91 -11.56 -12.39 3.58
CA LYS A 91 -12.70 -12.12 2.71
C LYS A 91 -12.53 -10.85 1.88
N SER A 92 -12.21 -9.73 2.53
CA SER A 92 -12.00 -8.44 1.84
C SER A 92 -10.83 -8.51 0.84
N THR A 93 -9.79 -9.27 1.16
CA THR A 93 -8.61 -9.42 0.31
C THR A 93 -8.90 -10.28 -0.91
N THR A 94 -9.66 -11.36 -0.71
CA THR A 94 -10.19 -12.21 -1.78
C THR A 94 -11.05 -11.41 -2.76
N GLU A 95 -12.01 -10.62 -2.27
CA GLU A 95 -12.86 -9.77 -3.12
C GLU A 95 -12.03 -8.76 -3.92
N PHE A 96 -11.02 -8.15 -3.29
CA PHE A 96 -10.09 -7.26 -3.98
C PHE A 96 -9.32 -7.99 -5.07
N LEU A 97 -8.76 -9.17 -4.80
CA LEU A 97 -8.01 -9.94 -5.79
C LEU A 97 -8.93 -10.36 -6.94
N LYS A 98 -10.15 -10.83 -6.65
CA LYS A 98 -11.18 -11.12 -7.67
C LYS A 98 -11.34 -9.96 -8.65
N GLN A 99 -11.50 -8.74 -8.13
CA GLN A 99 -11.67 -7.53 -8.95
C GLN A 99 -10.38 -7.10 -9.67
N ALA A 100 -9.24 -7.12 -8.98
CA ALA A 100 -7.95 -6.69 -9.53
C ALA A 100 -7.46 -7.62 -10.65
N LEU A 101 -7.81 -8.89 -10.55
CA LEU A 101 -7.32 -9.95 -11.42
C LEU A 101 -8.31 -10.34 -12.54
N GLN A 102 -9.54 -9.81 -12.54
CA GLN A 102 -10.60 -10.15 -13.52
C GLN A 102 -10.20 -9.98 -15.00
N ASN A 103 -9.24 -9.11 -15.30
CA ASN A 103 -8.81 -8.78 -16.67
C ASN A 103 -7.45 -9.38 -17.04
N ILE A 104 -6.89 -10.23 -16.19
CA ILE A 104 -5.56 -10.81 -16.40
C ILE A 104 -5.74 -12.27 -16.79
N THR A 105 -5.04 -12.67 -17.84
CA THR A 105 -5.02 -14.05 -18.32
C THR A 105 -4.04 -14.86 -17.48
N PHE A 106 -4.54 -15.48 -16.40
CA PHE A 106 -3.75 -16.47 -15.64
C PHE A 106 -3.73 -17.80 -16.37
N LYS A 107 -2.60 -18.50 -16.22
CA LYS A 107 -2.49 -19.90 -16.63
C LYS A 107 -2.51 -20.82 -15.42
N ARG A 108 -1.72 -20.50 -14.39
CA ARG A 108 -1.56 -21.31 -13.19
C ARG A 108 -1.23 -20.49 -11.96
N SER A 109 -1.62 -20.99 -10.79
CA SER A 109 -1.17 -20.46 -9.51
C SER A 109 -0.78 -21.58 -8.54
N ALA A 110 0.40 -21.47 -7.93
CA ALA A 110 0.84 -22.33 -6.86
C ALA A 110 0.82 -21.58 -5.53
N GLN A 111 0.32 -22.23 -4.49
CA GLN A 111 0.31 -21.72 -3.12
C GLN A 111 1.11 -22.66 -2.22
N VAL A 112 2.07 -22.11 -1.48
CA VAL A 112 2.86 -22.85 -0.50
C VAL A 112 2.34 -22.49 0.88
N LEU A 113 1.93 -23.50 1.63
CA LEU A 113 1.44 -23.35 3.01
C LEU A 113 2.37 -24.08 3.96
N ALA A 114 2.45 -23.61 5.20
CA ALA A 114 3.08 -24.42 6.23
C ALA A 114 2.22 -25.68 6.46
N THR A 115 2.85 -26.81 6.73
CA THR A 115 2.19 -28.09 7.01
C THR A 115 1.44 -28.12 8.35
N ASN A 116 1.31 -26.98 9.03
CA ASN A 116 0.52 -26.88 10.25
C ASN A 116 -0.99 -26.85 9.91
N ASN A 117 -1.77 -27.68 10.60
CA ASN A 117 -3.20 -27.89 10.30
C ASN A 117 -4.05 -26.61 10.26
N SER A 118 -3.66 -25.55 10.99
CA SER A 118 -4.43 -24.31 11.09
C SER A 118 -4.45 -23.48 9.80
N GLN A 119 -3.36 -23.45 9.03
CA GLN A 119 -3.34 -22.72 7.75
C GLN A 119 -4.12 -23.45 6.65
N LEU A 120 -4.12 -24.78 6.68
CA LEU A 120 -4.80 -25.61 5.69
C LEU A 120 -6.32 -25.41 5.71
N HIS A 121 -6.93 -25.34 6.90
CA HIS A 121 -8.37 -25.10 7.04
C HIS A 121 -8.80 -23.73 6.51
N VAL A 122 -8.01 -22.71 6.81
CA VAL A 122 -8.23 -21.34 6.32
C VAL A 122 -8.10 -21.29 4.81
N HIS A 123 -7.08 -21.92 4.26
CA HIS A 123 -6.88 -21.98 2.82
C HIS A 123 -8.06 -22.68 2.13
N ASN A 124 -8.48 -23.85 2.63
CA ASN A 124 -9.60 -24.59 2.03
C ASN A 124 -10.89 -23.78 2.00
N TYR A 125 -11.14 -22.95 3.02
CA TYR A 125 -12.27 -22.03 3.03
C TYR A 125 -12.16 -20.98 1.91
N ILE A 126 -10.96 -20.44 1.69
CA ILE A 126 -10.73 -19.44 0.63
C ILE A 126 -10.78 -20.08 -0.75
N THR A 127 -10.17 -21.24 -0.98
CA THR A 127 -10.15 -21.85 -2.32
C THR A 127 -11.46 -22.47 -2.74
N GLN A 128 -12.25 -23.02 -1.81
CA GLN A 128 -13.58 -23.56 -2.15
C GLN A 128 -14.50 -22.50 -2.77
N ASP A 129 -14.38 -21.24 -2.34
CA ASP A 129 -15.20 -20.12 -2.84
C ASP A 129 -14.58 -19.40 -4.05
N ASN A 130 -13.33 -19.71 -4.42
CA ASN A 130 -12.57 -19.00 -5.48
C ASN A 130 -12.14 -19.87 -6.67
N THR A 131 -12.57 -21.13 -6.74
CA THR A 131 -12.27 -22.04 -7.86
C THR A 131 -12.68 -21.48 -9.22
N GLU A 132 -13.61 -20.54 -9.27
CA GLU A 132 -14.05 -19.90 -10.52
C GLU A 132 -13.06 -18.88 -11.11
N LEU A 133 -12.12 -18.36 -10.32
CA LEU A 133 -11.35 -17.17 -10.73
C LEU A 133 -9.99 -17.44 -11.36
N LEU A 134 -9.36 -18.54 -10.98
CA LEU A 134 -8.00 -18.85 -11.41
C LEU A 134 -8.02 -20.24 -12.07
N PRO A 135 -7.71 -20.34 -13.37
CA PRO A 135 -7.48 -21.64 -13.98
C PRO A 135 -6.28 -22.28 -13.28
N ASP A 136 -6.46 -23.54 -12.86
CA ASP A 136 -5.40 -24.42 -12.36
C ASP A 136 -4.63 -23.85 -11.14
N VAL A 137 -5.29 -23.89 -9.97
CA VAL A 137 -4.69 -23.55 -8.67
C VAL A 137 -4.32 -24.82 -7.93
N GLN A 138 -3.06 -24.92 -7.48
CA GLN A 138 -2.59 -26.03 -6.65
C GLN A 138 -1.90 -25.56 -5.37
N VAL A 139 -1.96 -26.41 -4.35
CA VAL A 139 -1.38 -26.17 -3.02
C VAL A 139 -0.27 -27.16 -2.79
N PHE A 140 0.85 -26.67 -2.27
CA PHE A 140 2.05 -27.45 -2.04
C PHE A 140 2.52 -27.29 -0.60
N GLY A 141 3.17 -28.34 -0.08
CA GLY A 141 3.82 -28.31 1.22
C GLY A 141 5.24 -27.71 1.17
N SER A 142 5.81 -27.57 -0.02
CA SER A 142 7.16 -27.02 -0.22
C SER A 142 7.22 -26.04 -1.38
N TYR A 143 8.12 -25.05 -1.24
CA TYR A 143 8.38 -24.06 -2.28
C TYR A 143 8.99 -24.70 -3.54
N THR A 144 9.86 -25.69 -3.38
CA THR A 144 10.52 -26.36 -4.51
C THR A 144 9.50 -27.09 -5.39
N GLU A 145 8.59 -27.88 -4.81
CA GLU A 145 7.56 -28.59 -5.57
C GLU A 145 6.62 -27.63 -6.30
N ALA A 146 6.16 -26.58 -5.62
CA ALA A 146 5.34 -25.54 -6.22
C ALA A 146 6.01 -24.87 -7.43
N LYS A 147 7.30 -24.55 -7.29
CA LYS A 147 8.07 -23.91 -8.35
C LYS A 147 8.28 -24.85 -9.52
N THR A 148 8.68 -26.09 -9.26
CA THR A 148 8.83 -27.13 -10.28
C THR A 148 7.54 -27.29 -11.08
N TRP A 149 6.40 -27.48 -10.40
CA TRP A 149 5.08 -27.64 -11.05
C TRP A 149 4.67 -26.44 -11.93
N LEU A 150 4.95 -25.21 -11.48
CA LEU A 150 4.72 -24.02 -12.31
C LEU A 150 5.62 -24.03 -13.55
N THR A 151 6.90 -24.36 -13.38
CA THR A 151 7.90 -24.30 -14.45
C THR A 151 7.86 -25.48 -15.43
N GLU A 152 7.27 -26.63 -15.08
CA GLU A 152 7.15 -27.81 -15.96
C GLU A 152 6.43 -27.50 -17.28
N THR A 153 5.55 -26.49 -17.28
CA THR A 153 4.83 -26.05 -18.49
C THR A 153 5.52 -24.93 -19.25
N ILE A 154 6.64 -24.44 -18.74
CA ILE A 154 7.39 -23.32 -19.30
C ILE A 154 8.61 -23.92 -20.01
N ALA A 155 8.85 -23.54 -21.27
CA ALA A 155 9.94 -24.09 -22.06
C ALA A 155 11.30 -23.93 -21.33
N ALA A 156 12.08 -25.02 -21.30
CA ALA A 156 13.23 -25.22 -20.40
C ALA A 156 14.43 -24.27 -20.58
N ASP A 157 14.47 -23.45 -21.63
CA ASP A 157 15.66 -22.67 -22.01
C ASP A 157 15.75 -21.27 -21.39
N CYS A 158 15.08 -21.02 -20.27
CA CYS A 158 15.07 -19.69 -19.67
C CYS A 158 16.26 -19.48 -18.71
N THR A 159 17.36 -18.89 -19.20
CA THR A 159 18.40 -18.31 -18.34
C THR A 159 17.79 -17.19 -17.49
N SER A 160 17.97 -17.26 -16.16
CA SER A 160 17.21 -16.47 -15.19
C SER A 160 17.42 -14.95 -15.32
N ASN A 161 16.38 -14.24 -15.75
CA ASN A 161 16.26 -12.78 -15.63
C ASN A 161 15.28 -12.43 -14.49
N ASP A 162 15.62 -12.85 -13.27
CA ASP A 162 14.79 -12.58 -12.09
C ASP A 162 14.99 -11.13 -11.63
N ILE A 163 13.90 -10.36 -11.64
CA ILE A 163 13.88 -8.97 -11.21
C ILE A 163 13.26 -8.92 -9.80
N GLN A 164 14.04 -8.49 -8.81
CA GLN A 164 13.50 -8.22 -7.48
C GLN A 164 12.71 -6.92 -7.48
N ILE A 165 11.48 -6.94 -6.98
CA ILE A 165 10.60 -5.78 -6.90
C ILE A 165 10.65 -5.20 -5.48
N PRO A 166 11.14 -3.96 -5.31
CA PRO A 166 11.08 -3.28 -4.02
C PRO A 166 9.64 -3.06 -3.55
N LEU A 167 9.35 -3.27 -2.26
CA LEU A 167 8.02 -3.05 -1.66
C LEU A 167 7.56 -1.59 -1.70
N HIS A 168 8.49 -0.67 -1.93
CA HIS A 168 8.24 0.78 -1.98
C HIS A 168 8.40 1.35 -3.40
N SER A 169 8.47 0.49 -4.42
CA SER A 169 8.55 0.98 -5.79
C SER A 169 7.29 1.76 -6.17
N SER A 170 7.50 2.90 -6.84
CA SER A 170 6.42 3.65 -7.43
C SER A 170 5.82 2.87 -8.60
N LEU A 171 4.54 3.11 -8.90
CA LEU A 171 3.89 2.52 -10.07
C LEU A 171 4.63 2.87 -11.38
N LYS A 172 5.28 4.04 -11.42
CA LYS A 172 6.14 4.45 -12.54
C LYS A 172 7.36 3.54 -12.70
N ALA A 173 8.01 3.16 -11.59
CA ALA A 173 9.13 2.23 -11.63
C ALA A 173 8.70 0.84 -12.12
N LEU A 174 7.54 0.33 -11.65
CA LEU A 174 6.97 -0.93 -12.12
C LEU A 174 6.64 -0.90 -13.62
N ARG A 175 6.04 0.19 -14.10
CA ARG A 175 5.77 0.38 -15.53
C ARG A 175 7.06 0.45 -16.35
N LYS A 176 8.12 1.04 -15.82
CA LYS A 176 9.44 1.05 -16.48
C LYS A 176 10.03 -0.36 -16.59
N ILE A 177 9.88 -1.19 -15.55
CA ILE A 177 10.26 -2.61 -15.58
C ILE A 177 9.45 -3.35 -16.64
N ALA A 178 8.13 -3.15 -16.66
CA ALA A 178 7.26 -3.74 -17.67
C ALA A 178 7.64 -3.31 -19.10
N ALA A 179 7.88 -2.01 -19.32
CA ALA A 179 8.24 -1.45 -20.63
C ALA A 179 9.63 -1.87 -21.12
N ALA A 180 10.57 -2.16 -20.21
CA ALA A 180 11.89 -2.68 -20.55
C ALA A 180 11.85 -4.13 -21.06
N THR A 181 10.71 -4.81 -20.97
CA THR A 181 10.49 -6.15 -21.50
C THR A 181 9.90 -6.03 -22.92
N PRO A 182 10.65 -6.35 -24.00
CA PRO A 182 10.25 -6.09 -25.39
C PRO A 182 8.89 -6.71 -25.77
N GLU A 183 8.56 -7.86 -25.17
CA GLU A 183 7.32 -8.59 -25.41
C GLU A 183 6.08 -7.90 -24.81
N LEU A 184 6.25 -7.06 -23.77
CA LEU A 184 5.17 -6.31 -23.13
C LEU A 184 4.88 -4.97 -23.83
N ALA A 185 5.80 -4.47 -24.67
CA ALA A 185 5.71 -3.14 -25.29
C ALA A 185 4.67 -3.07 -26.43
N VAL A 186 4.24 -4.19 -27.01
CA VAL A 186 3.40 -4.23 -28.22
C VAL A 186 1.91 -3.94 -27.95
N ALA A 187 1.49 -3.88 -26.69
CA ALA A 187 0.07 -3.75 -26.33
C ALA A 187 -0.21 -2.60 -25.33
N VAL A 188 0.46 -1.47 -25.49
CA VAL A 188 0.05 -0.21 -24.85
C VAL A 188 -0.82 0.55 -25.86
N LYS A 189 -2.13 0.26 -25.85
CA LYS A 189 -3.12 1.11 -26.53
C LYS A 189 -2.89 2.55 -26.07
N THR A 190 -2.89 3.48 -27.03
CA THR A 190 -2.86 4.93 -26.83
C THR A 190 -3.72 5.28 -25.61
N PRO A 191 -3.18 5.96 -24.58
CA PRO A 191 -3.91 6.20 -23.36
C PRO A 191 -5.17 6.98 -23.69
N GLU A 192 -6.33 6.35 -23.48
CA GLU A 192 -7.60 7.05 -23.38
C GLU A 192 -7.42 8.28 -22.48
N PRO A 193 -8.08 9.41 -22.80
CA PRO A 193 -7.98 10.63 -22.00
C PRO A 193 -8.14 10.25 -20.53
N ALA A 194 -7.11 10.54 -19.74
CA ALA A 194 -6.94 9.97 -18.41
C ALA A 194 -8.20 10.27 -17.57
N LYS A 195 -9.02 9.22 -17.39
CA LYS A 195 -10.25 9.27 -16.62
C LYS A 195 -9.93 9.71 -15.21
N GLU A 196 -10.82 10.50 -14.62
CA GLU A 196 -10.73 10.88 -13.21
C GLU A 196 -10.53 9.64 -12.33
N ILE A 197 -9.51 9.69 -11.47
CA ILE A 197 -9.17 8.60 -10.57
C ILE A 197 -9.76 8.93 -9.20
N ARG A 198 -10.64 8.08 -8.69
CA ARG A 198 -11.33 8.29 -7.41
C ARG A 198 -10.97 7.19 -6.42
N CYS A 199 -10.62 7.58 -5.20
CA CYS A 199 -10.38 6.69 -4.08
C CYS A 199 -11.17 7.18 -2.86
N SER A 200 -12.04 6.34 -2.30
CA SER A 200 -12.89 6.71 -1.17
C SER A 200 -12.74 5.73 0.00
N THR A 201 -12.83 6.27 1.21
CA THR A 201 -13.07 5.53 2.46
C THR A 201 -14.37 6.04 3.09
N ASP A 202 -14.72 5.53 4.27
CA ASP A 202 -15.84 6.02 5.08
C ASP A 202 -15.62 7.42 5.67
N PHE A 203 -14.37 7.92 5.68
CA PHE A 203 -14.02 9.22 6.27
C PHE A 203 -13.37 10.22 5.30
N MET A 204 -12.97 9.79 4.11
CA MET A 204 -12.37 10.68 3.13
C MET A 204 -12.63 10.25 1.69
N GLU A 205 -12.47 11.21 0.80
CA GLU A 205 -12.49 11.03 -0.64
C GLU A 205 -11.28 11.74 -1.25
N VAL A 206 -10.56 11.04 -2.12
CA VAL A 206 -9.46 11.59 -2.92
C VAL A 206 -9.83 11.42 -4.39
N THR A 207 -9.94 12.53 -5.11
CA THR A 207 -10.04 12.54 -6.57
C THR A 207 -8.79 13.11 -7.18
N VAL A 208 -8.34 12.53 -8.29
CA VAL A 208 -7.24 13.04 -9.09
C VAL A 208 -7.76 13.26 -10.49
N ASN A 209 -7.63 14.49 -10.96
CA ASN A 209 -7.85 14.87 -12.34
C ASN A 209 -6.49 15.11 -13.01
N PRO A 210 -5.95 14.12 -13.75
CA PRO A 210 -4.65 14.26 -14.39
C PRO A 210 -4.62 15.33 -15.47
N GLN A 211 -5.76 15.62 -16.12
CA GLN A 211 -5.85 16.63 -17.18
C GLN A 211 -5.63 18.04 -16.63
N GLN A 212 -6.20 18.31 -15.45
CA GLN A 212 -6.04 19.58 -14.74
C GLN A 212 -4.81 19.61 -13.81
N SER A 213 -4.05 18.50 -13.73
CA SER A 213 -2.99 18.33 -12.72
C SER A 213 -3.49 18.64 -11.29
N LEU A 214 -4.73 18.27 -10.99
CA LEU A 214 -5.44 18.61 -9.75
C LEU A 214 -5.68 17.36 -8.90
N ILE A 215 -5.42 17.48 -7.61
CA ILE A 215 -5.86 16.52 -6.59
C ILE A 215 -6.83 17.21 -5.63
N CYS A 216 -7.94 16.54 -5.32
CA CYS A 216 -8.88 17.00 -4.30
C CYS A 216 -8.95 15.97 -3.17
N LEU A 217 -8.75 16.41 -1.93
CA LEU A 217 -8.99 15.64 -0.71
C LEU A 217 -10.20 16.25 0.00
N ARG A 218 -11.25 15.45 0.23
CA ARG A 218 -12.44 15.85 0.97
C ARG A 218 -12.64 14.94 2.18
N TRP A 219 -12.75 15.52 3.37
CA TRP A 219 -13.15 14.79 4.56
C TRP A 219 -14.67 14.68 4.62
N THR A 220 -15.21 13.47 4.83
CA THR A 220 -16.66 13.22 4.78
C THR A 220 -17.33 13.28 6.15
N ARG A 221 -16.55 13.11 7.22
CA ARG A 221 -16.96 13.18 8.63
C ARG A 221 -15.79 13.59 9.52
N LYS A 222 -16.07 13.80 10.81
CA LYS A 222 -15.04 14.03 11.83
C LYS A 222 -14.12 12.81 11.90
N VAL A 223 -12.81 13.06 11.96
CA VAL A 223 -11.78 12.01 11.95
C VAL A 223 -11.01 11.92 13.26
N GLN A 224 -10.58 10.71 13.59
CA GLN A 224 -9.60 10.48 14.66
C GLN A 224 -8.17 10.69 14.14
N SER A 225 -7.22 10.93 15.04
CA SER A 225 -5.80 11.13 14.68
C SER A 225 -5.23 10.05 13.75
N ARG A 226 -5.61 8.79 13.95
CA ARG A 226 -5.17 7.68 13.08
C ARG A 226 -5.72 7.80 11.65
N GLU A 227 -6.99 8.14 11.52
CA GLU A 227 -7.68 8.30 10.24
C GLU A 227 -7.15 9.51 9.48
N LEU A 228 -6.94 10.62 10.19
CA LEU A 228 -6.29 11.82 9.66
C LEU A 228 -4.92 11.49 9.04
N ARG A 229 -4.04 10.86 9.82
CA ARG A 229 -2.68 10.52 9.37
C ARG A 229 -2.71 9.58 8.16
N TYR A 230 -3.59 8.57 8.20
CA TYR A 230 -3.78 7.67 7.06
C TYR A 230 -4.23 8.42 5.81
N GLY A 231 -5.23 9.30 5.95
CA GLY A 231 -5.80 10.01 4.82
C GLY A 231 -4.83 11.01 4.19
N VAL A 232 -4.09 11.74 5.01
CA VAL A 232 -3.04 12.66 4.55
C VAL A 232 -1.94 11.89 3.80
N LEU A 233 -1.43 10.79 4.36
CA LEU A 233 -0.41 9.98 3.68
C LEU A 233 -0.91 9.42 2.34
N LYS A 234 -2.19 9.03 2.27
CA LYS A 234 -2.82 8.58 1.03
C LYS A 234 -2.93 9.69 0.00
N ALA A 235 -3.40 10.88 0.37
CA ALA A 235 -3.51 12.02 -0.52
C ALA A 235 -2.14 12.48 -1.01
N CYS A 236 -1.14 12.58 -0.14
CA CYS A 236 0.21 12.97 -0.52
C CYS A 236 0.89 11.94 -1.44
N ARG A 237 0.62 10.65 -1.25
CA ARG A 237 1.10 9.61 -2.18
C ARG A 237 0.49 9.81 -3.57
N ALA A 238 -0.81 10.08 -3.66
CA ALA A 238 -1.48 10.37 -4.92
C ALA A 238 -0.93 11.66 -5.57
N LEU A 239 -0.71 12.72 -4.78
CA LEU A 239 -0.09 13.97 -5.23
C LEU A 239 1.27 13.72 -5.91
N ILE A 240 2.14 12.92 -5.29
CA ILE A 240 3.48 12.60 -5.82
C ILE A 240 3.38 11.66 -7.03
N GLU A 241 2.57 10.60 -6.95
CA GLU A 241 2.45 9.61 -8.03
C GLU A 241 1.92 10.23 -9.33
N HIS A 242 0.99 11.18 -9.21
CA HIS A 242 0.35 11.85 -10.33
C HIS A 242 0.99 13.21 -10.68
N GLU A 243 2.06 13.62 -9.99
CA GLU A 243 2.75 14.90 -10.21
C GLU A 243 1.79 16.10 -10.25
N ALA A 244 0.74 16.06 -9.43
CA ALA A 244 -0.26 17.12 -9.40
C ALA A 244 0.37 18.44 -8.93
N LYS A 245 0.03 19.51 -9.64
CA LYS A 245 0.51 20.87 -9.38
C LYS A 245 -0.49 21.68 -8.55
N LEU A 246 -1.76 21.29 -8.61
CA LEU A 246 -2.87 21.93 -7.92
C LEU A 246 -3.41 20.96 -6.87
N GLY A 247 -3.67 21.48 -5.67
CA GLY A 247 -4.24 20.72 -4.57
C GLY A 247 -5.43 21.46 -3.98
N LEU A 248 -6.52 20.74 -3.76
CA LEU A 248 -7.66 21.22 -2.99
C LEU A 248 -7.85 20.31 -1.77
N VAL A 249 -7.94 20.90 -0.58
CA VAL A 249 -8.20 20.17 0.66
C VAL A 249 -9.44 20.76 1.32
N ASN A 250 -10.54 20.00 1.32
CA ASN A 250 -11.78 20.39 1.98
C ASN A 250 -11.86 19.79 3.38
N ASN A 251 -11.61 20.65 4.38
CA ASN A 251 -11.54 20.34 5.80
C ASN A 251 -12.85 20.61 6.57
N GLN A 252 -13.92 21.06 5.91
CA GLN A 252 -15.16 21.49 6.58
C GLN A 252 -15.76 20.43 7.52
N ARG A 253 -15.54 19.14 7.25
CA ARG A 253 -16.04 18.04 8.09
C ARG A 253 -14.97 17.32 8.92
N MET A 254 -13.70 17.69 8.80
CA MET A 254 -12.58 16.99 9.44
C MET A 254 -12.64 17.04 10.97
N GLY A 255 -13.17 18.14 11.53
CA GLY A 255 -13.16 18.45 12.96
C GLY A 255 -11.86 19.13 13.42
N ILE A 256 -11.76 19.37 14.73
CA ILE A 256 -10.63 20.09 15.34
C ILE A 256 -9.40 19.19 15.44
N LEU A 257 -8.25 19.70 15.01
CA LEU A 257 -6.96 19.01 15.10
C LEU A 257 -6.36 19.10 16.51
N THR A 258 -5.86 17.97 17.01
CA THR A 258 -5.04 17.96 18.23
C THR A 258 -3.70 18.66 18.00
N LEU A 259 -3.07 19.20 19.05
CA LEU A 259 -1.72 19.79 18.95
C LEU A 259 -0.67 18.80 18.42
N GLN A 260 -0.80 17.53 18.79
CA GLN A 260 0.06 16.47 18.30
C GLN A 260 -0.09 16.28 16.79
N ASP A 261 -1.33 16.27 16.29
CA ASP A 261 -1.60 16.11 14.86
C ASP A 261 -1.20 17.35 14.06
N GLN A 262 -1.38 18.56 14.59
CA GLN A 262 -0.88 19.78 13.95
C GLN A 262 0.64 19.74 13.75
N THR A 263 1.36 19.27 14.77
CA THR A 263 2.83 19.14 14.72
C THR A 263 3.26 18.06 13.73
N TRP A 264 2.60 16.90 13.77
CA TRP A 264 2.83 15.82 12.81
C TRP A 264 2.53 16.24 11.37
N LEU A 265 1.42 16.94 11.14
CA LEU A 265 1.03 17.45 9.83
C LEU A 265 2.07 18.41 9.27
N ALA A 266 2.50 19.40 10.05
CA ALA A 266 3.49 20.38 9.59
C ALA A 266 4.81 19.70 9.17
N GLN A 267 5.31 18.75 9.97
CA GLN A 267 6.53 17.99 9.66
C GLN A 267 6.37 17.15 8.40
N LYS A 268 5.25 16.42 8.27
CA LYS A 268 5.02 15.54 7.13
C LYS A 268 4.70 16.29 5.86
N PHE A 269 3.93 17.38 5.91
CA PHE A 269 3.69 18.21 4.74
C PHE A 269 4.98 18.83 4.23
N ALA A 270 5.85 19.38 5.09
CA ALA A 270 7.14 19.93 4.64
C ALA A 270 8.00 18.87 3.92
N GLU A 271 8.12 17.66 4.49
CA GLU A 271 8.81 16.53 3.87
C GLU A 271 8.21 16.17 2.50
N LEU A 272 6.87 16.12 2.41
CA LEU A 272 6.17 15.67 1.20
C LEU A 272 6.17 16.74 0.11
N LEU A 273 6.02 18.01 0.47
CA LEU A 273 6.07 19.13 -0.46
C LEU A 273 7.42 19.18 -1.18
N SER A 274 8.52 18.95 -0.46
CA SER A 274 9.88 18.88 -1.02
C SER A 274 10.06 17.83 -2.13
N ARG A 275 9.18 16.83 -2.17
CA ARG A 275 9.19 15.72 -3.14
C ARG A 275 8.08 15.84 -4.18
N SER A 276 7.19 16.82 -4.05
CA SER A 276 6.03 17.00 -4.91
C SER A 276 6.27 18.07 -5.98
N LYS A 277 5.31 18.21 -6.90
CA LYS A 277 5.25 19.33 -7.86
C LYS A 277 4.13 20.32 -7.51
N LEU A 278 3.61 20.27 -6.28
CA LEU A 278 2.53 21.13 -5.84
C LEU A 278 2.99 22.60 -5.85
N GLN A 279 2.25 23.43 -6.57
CA GLN A 279 2.48 24.87 -6.69
C GLN A 279 1.41 25.67 -5.94
N TYR A 280 0.15 25.25 -6.07
CA TYR A 280 -1.00 25.94 -5.47
C TYR A 280 -1.82 24.97 -4.63
N LEU A 281 -2.12 25.39 -3.39
CA LEU A 281 -2.92 24.63 -2.44
C LEU A 281 -4.09 25.48 -1.96
N ALA A 282 -5.31 25.09 -2.32
CA ALA A 282 -6.51 25.69 -1.78
C ALA A 282 -7.03 24.87 -0.60
N VAL A 283 -7.26 25.54 0.53
CA VAL A 283 -7.76 24.91 1.76
C VAL A 283 -9.16 25.44 2.06
N VAL A 284 -10.18 24.59 1.95
CA VAL A 284 -11.55 24.94 2.33
C VAL A 284 -11.71 24.65 3.82
N SER A 285 -11.80 25.71 4.61
CA SER A 285 -11.91 25.62 6.07
C SER A 285 -13.37 25.62 6.52
N SER A 286 -13.61 25.03 7.69
CA SER A 286 -14.87 25.22 8.40
C SER A 286 -15.06 26.70 8.79
N PRO A 287 -16.31 27.20 8.93
CA PRO A 287 -16.58 28.48 9.57
C PRO A 287 -16.24 28.49 11.08
N ASP A 288 -15.85 27.35 11.65
CA ASP A 288 -15.35 27.26 13.03
C ASP A 288 -13.98 27.95 13.18
N VAL A 289 -13.94 29.00 14.00
CA VAL A 289 -12.75 29.83 14.26
C VAL A 289 -11.59 29.01 14.85
N MET A 290 -11.86 28.04 15.72
CA MET A 290 -10.80 27.22 16.33
C MET A 290 -10.13 26.34 15.28
N GLN A 291 -10.90 25.84 14.32
CA GLN A 291 -10.37 25.07 13.20
C GLN A 291 -9.55 25.93 12.23
N GLN A 292 -9.98 27.16 11.98
CA GLN A 292 -9.24 28.12 11.16
C GLN A 292 -7.86 28.43 11.78
N LEU A 293 -7.84 28.80 13.06
CA LEU A 293 -6.59 29.09 13.80
C LEU A 293 -5.62 27.91 13.81
N ALA A 294 -6.14 26.69 14.00
CA ALA A 294 -5.32 25.47 13.93
C ALA A 294 -4.72 25.25 12.54
N SER A 295 -5.49 25.53 11.49
CA SER A 295 -5.05 25.37 10.09
C SER A 295 -4.00 26.41 9.70
N GLU A 296 -4.19 27.66 10.12
CA GLU A 296 -3.23 28.75 9.94
C GLU A 296 -1.91 28.44 10.65
N THR A 297 -1.97 27.98 11.91
CA THR A 297 -0.78 27.59 12.68
C THR A 297 0.04 26.50 11.98
N VAL A 298 -0.63 25.51 11.37
CA VAL A 298 0.04 24.45 10.60
C VAL A 298 0.70 25.05 9.36
N ASN A 299 0.00 25.92 8.61
CA ASN A 299 0.53 26.51 7.38
C ASN A 299 1.68 27.48 7.64
N GLU A 300 1.64 28.28 8.70
CA GLU A 300 2.80 29.10 9.10
C GLU A 300 4.04 28.25 9.35
N ARG A 301 3.89 27.10 10.01
CA ARG A 301 5.01 26.17 10.25
C ARG A 301 5.52 25.55 8.95
N ILE A 302 4.62 25.24 8.02
CA ILE A 302 4.99 24.72 6.69
C ILE A 302 5.73 25.81 5.90
N ARG A 303 5.21 27.05 5.81
CA ARG A 303 5.83 28.17 5.10
C ARG A 303 7.25 28.47 5.61
N ARG A 304 7.46 28.43 6.93
CA ARG A 304 8.81 28.58 7.52
C ARG A 304 9.79 27.49 7.10
N SER A 305 9.28 26.32 6.73
CA SER A 305 10.09 25.15 6.34
C SER A 305 10.21 24.99 4.82
N TYR A 306 9.27 25.56 4.05
CA TYR A 306 9.15 25.34 2.61
C TYR A 306 8.39 26.48 1.92
N ASP A 307 9.10 27.28 1.12
CA ASP A 307 8.60 28.55 0.56
C ASP A 307 8.07 28.46 -0.89
N SER A 308 8.19 27.30 -1.55
CA SER A 308 7.94 27.23 -3.00
C SER A 308 6.49 26.92 -3.40
N HIS A 309 5.53 27.02 -2.48
CA HIS A 309 4.11 26.80 -2.78
C HIS A 309 3.25 27.94 -2.24
N VAL A 310 2.18 28.26 -2.96
CA VAL A 310 1.20 29.26 -2.57
C VAL A 310 -0.01 28.54 -1.98
N SER A 311 -0.35 28.88 -0.74
CA SER A 311 -1.51 28.32 -0.04
C SER A 311 -2.50 29.43 0.27
N GLU A 312 -3.75 29.23 -0.11
CA GLU A 312 -4.88 30.14 0.14
C GLU A 312 -6.05 29.42 0.80
N TYR A 313 -6.81 30.16 1.60
CA TYR A 313 -7.93 29.64 2.40
C TYR A 313 -9.27 30.16 1.89
N PHE A 314 -10.26 29.27 1.88
CA PHE A 314 -11.59 29.53 1.34
C PHE A 314 -12.68 29.03 2.29
N LEU A 315 -13.86 29.64 2.18
CA LEU A 315 -15.07 29.16 2.87
C LEU A 315 -15.91 28.25 1.97
N SER A 316 -15.76 28.36 0.65
CA SER A 316 -16.46 27.58 -0.36
C SER A 316 -15.48 26.77 -1.21
N GLU A 317 -15.88 25.55 -1.57
CA GLU A 317 -15.11 24.71 -2.50
C GLU A 317 -15.12 25.28 -3.92
N THR A 318 -16.21 25.94 -4.32
CA THR A 318 -16.31 26.57 -5.64
C THR A 318 -15.30 27.69 -5.80
N GLU A 319 -15.20 28.59 -4.81
CA GLU A 319 -14.22 29.70 -4.83
C GLU A 319 -12.78 29.19 -4.86
N ALA A 320 -12.50 28.13 -4.10
CA ALA A 320 -11.21 27.47 -4.07
C ALA A 320 -10.81 26.90 -5.45
N LEU A 321 -11.76 26.26 -6.15
CA LEU A 321 -11.53 25.70 -7.49
C LEU A 321 -11.34 26.79 -8.54
N ASP A 322 -12.13 27.86 -8.47
CA ASP A 322 -12.00 29.01 -9.37
C ASP A 322 -10.62 29.65 -9.22
N TRP A 323 -10.17 29.85 -7.97
CA TRP A 323 -8.82 30.35 -7.70
C TRP A 323 -7.73 29.45 -8.26
N LEU A 324 -7.79 28.13 -8.02
CA LEU A 324 -6.82 27.19 -8.57
C LEU A 324 -6.77 27.24 -10.11
N THR A 325 -7.92 27.38 -10.76
CA THR A 325 -8.02 27.49 -12.22
C THR A 325 -7.34 28.76 -12.74
N ILE A 326 -7.62 29.90 -12.11
CA ILE A 326 -7.02 31.20 -12.47
C ILE A 326 -5.51 31.17 -12.24
N SER A 327 -5.06 30.69 -11.07
CA SER A 327 -3.64 30.63 -10.71
C SER A 327 -2.84 29.70 -11.62
N SER A 328 -3.45 28.60 -12.08
CA SER A 328 -2.79 27.67 -13.01
C SER A 328 -2.53 28.28 -14.40
N SER A 329 -3.26 29.33 -14.78
CA SER A 329 -3.14 29.98 -16.09
C SER A 329 -2.03 31.04 -16.14
N GLN A 330 -1.44 31.40 -14.99
CA GLN A 330 -0.43 32.47 -14.88
C GLN A 330 1.01 31.97 -14.97
N ASN A 331 1.24 30.65 -15.02
CA ASN A 331 2.56 29.99 -15.11
C ASN A 331 2.78 29.29 -16.45
#